data_AF-A0A7Y3A6C5-F1
#
_entry.id   AF-A0A7Y3A6C5-F1
#
_cell.length_a   1.000
_cell.length_b   1.000
_cell.length_c   1.000
_cell.angle_alpha   90.00
_cell.angle_beta   90.00
_cell.angle_gamma   90.00
#
_symmetry.space_group_name_H-M   'P 1'
#
loop_
_entity.id
_entity.type
_entity.pdbx_description
1 polymer ?
#
loop_
_entity_poly.entity_id
_entity_poly.type
_entity_poly.pdbx_seq_one_letter_code
_entity_poly.pdbx_strand_id
1 'polypeptide(L)' 'MSSDNKRQERIKVYARYSGMAFQIFGLLLVAMLIGKQIDLWMGNEKYYFAAGLSVVVLIAWFYKLIIELGKKE' A
#
# COMPACT_ATOMS: atom_id res chain seq x y z
N MET A 1 29.84 -9.67 -19.22
CA MET A 1 28.84 -9.26 -18.19
C MET A 1 28.79 -10.32 -17.10
N SER A 2 29.33 -10.01 -15.91
CA SER A 2 29.52 -10.96 -14.80
C SER A 2 28.18 -11.43 -14.20
N SER A 3 28.10 -12.72 -13.89
CA SER A 3 26.99 -13.45 -13.25
C SER A 3 26.43 -12.77 -11.99
N ASP A 4 27.27 -12.00 -11.28
CA ASP A 4 26.88 -11.26 -10.07
C ASP A 4 25.87 -10.16 -10.35
N ASN A 5 25.95 -9.47 -11.49
CA ASN A 5 25.01 -8.38 -11.81
C ASN A 5 23.58 -8.90 -11.96
N LYS A 6 23.40 -10.08 -12.59
CA LYS A 6 22.07 -10.70 -12.74
C LYS A 6 21.50 -11.13 -11.39
N ARG A 7 22.34 -11.58 -10.46
CA ARG A 7 21.90 -11.97 -9.10
C ARG A 7 21.47 -10.74 -8.29
N GLN A 8 22.28 -9.68 -8.32
CA GLN A 8 21.96 -8.42 -7.65
C GLN A 8 20.68 -7.77 -8.19
N GLU A 9 20.49 -7.80 -9.51
CA GLU A 9 19.28 -7.28 -10.15
C GLU A 9 18.03 -8.05 -9.72
N ARG A 10 18.08 -9.39 -9.69
CA ARG A 10 16.98 -10.21 -9.15
C ARG A 10 16.69 -9.89 -7.69
N ILE A 11 17.71 -9.75 -6.85
CA ILE A 11 17.54 -9.39 -5.44
C ILE A 11 16.89 -8.01 -5.30
N LYS A 12 17.32 -7.03 -6.11
CA LYS A 12 16.77 -5.67 -6.11
C LYS A 12 15.29 -5.66 -6.50
N VAL A 13 14.91 -6.43 -7.52
CA VAL A 13 13.51 -6.57 -7.96
C VAL A 13 12.66 -7.18 -6.85
N TYR A 14 13.09 -8.29 -6.26
CA TYR A 14 12.38 -8.94 -5.15
C TYR A 14 12.23 -8.00 -3.94
N ALA A 15 13.31 -7.35 -3.52
CA ALA A 15 13.29 -6.41 -2.39
C ALA A 15 12.33 -5.24 -2.65
N ARG A 16 12.28 -4.72 -3.89
CA ARG A 16 11.37 -3.63 -4.27
C ARG A 16 9.90 -4.05 -4.14
N TYR A 17 9.52 -5.22 -4.68
CA TYR A 17 8.14 -5.69 -4.59
C TYR A 17 7.71 -6.01 -3.16
N SER A 18 8.59 -6.67 -2.39
CA SER A 18 8.34 -6.91 -0.96
C SER A 18 8.16 -5.60 -0.20
N GLY A 19 9.02 -4.60 -0.44
CA GLY A 19 8.90 -3.28 0.17
C GLY A 19 7.58 -2.58 -0.16
N MET A 20 7.13 -2.66 -1.41
CA MET A 20 5.83 -2.13 -1.83
C MET A 20 4.66 -2.85 -1.13
N ALA A 21 4.72 -4.17 -1.00
CA ALA A 21 3.69 -4.93 -0.28
C ALA A 21 3.60 -4.50 1.20
N PHE A 22 4.73 -4.35 1.89
CA PHE A 22 4.76 -3.86 3.27
C PHE A 22 4.20 -2.44 3.41
N GLN A 23 4.47 -1.56 2.44
CA GLN A 23 3.91 -0.21 2.44
C GLN A 23 2.38 -0.21 2.37
N ILE A 24 1.78 -1.00 1.46
CA ILE A 24 0.32 -1.13 1.35
C ILE A 24 -0.24 -1.72 2.64
N PHE A 25 0.38 -2.78 3.15
CA PHE A 25 -0.09 -3.46 4.36
C PHE A 25 -0.10 -2.51 5.56
N GLY A 26 0.97 -1.73 5.75
CA GLY A 26 1.03 -0.69 6.78
C GLY A 26 -0.03 0.40 6.59
N LEU A 27 -0.20 0.89 5.35
CA LEU A 27 -1.23 1.88 5.02
C LEU A 27 -2.65 1.39 5.33
N LEU A 28 -2.95 0.13 4.98
CA LEU A 28 -4.25 -0.50 5.25
C LEU A 28 -4.51 -0.65 6.75
N LEU A 29 -3.51 -1.07 7.53
CA LEU A 29 -3.65 -1.14 8.99
C LEU A 29 -3.94 0.23 9.59
N VAL A 30 -3.20 1.26 9.17
CA VAL A 30 -3.44 2.64 9.62
C VAL A 30 -4.85 3.11 9.22
N ALA A 31 -5.26 2.87 7.97
CA ALA A 31 -6.59 3.23 7.49
C ALA A 31 -7.71 2.53 8.26
N MET A 32 -7.54 1.24 8.56
CA MET A 32 -8.50 0.46 9.35
C MET A 32 -8.60 0.98 10.78
N LEU A 33 -7.47 1.28 11.44
CA LEU A 33 -7.47 1.82 12.81
C LEU A 33 -8.16 3.18 12.88
N ILE A 34 -7.85 4.07 11.93
CA ILE A 34 -8.48 5.40 11.83
C ILE A 34 -9.97 5.26 11.54
N GLY A 35 -10.34 4.45 10.55
CA GLY A 35 -11.73 4.25 10.18
C GLY A 35 -12.56 3.62 11.29
N LYS A 36 -12.01 2.64 12.01
CA LYS A 36 -12.64 2.05 13.20
C LYS A 36 -12.88 3.09 14.28
N GLN A 37 -11.91 3.97 14.54
CA GLN A 37 -12.07 5.05 15.52
C GLN A 37 -13.21 6.01 15.12
N ILE A 38 -13.29 6.35 13.84
CA ILE A 38 -14.36 7.20 13.29
C ILE A 38 -15.72 6.50 13.41
N ASP A 39 -15.79 5.21 13.03
CA ASP A 39 -17.01 4.40 13.16
C ASP A 39 -17.53 4.38 14.59
N LEU A 40 -16.63 4.20 15.57
CA LEU A 40 -16.97 4.23 17.00
C LEU A 40 -17.50 5.59 17.44
N TRP A 41 -16.91 6.68 16.95
CA TRP A 41 -17.35 8.04 17.27
C TRP A 41 -18.73 8.37 16.70
N MET A 42 -19.07 7.81 15.54
CA MET A 42 -20.39 7.99 14.92
C MET A 42 -21.47 7.06 15.51
N GLY A 43 -21.10 6.14 16.40
CA GLY A 43 -22.04 5.16 16.95
C GLY A 43 -22.54 4.14 15.93
N ASN A 44 -21.80 3.93 14.83
CA ASN A 44 -22.17 2.94 13.83
C ASN A 44 -21.89 1.54 14.38
N GLU A 45 -22.90 0.66 14.40
CA GLU A 45 -22.72 -0.76 14.75
C GLU A 45 -21.87 -1.53 13.73
N LYS A 46 -21.70 -0.96 12.53
CA LYS A 46 -21.00 -1.57 11.39
C LYS A 46 -19.85 -0.68 10.96
N TYR A 47 -18.72 -1.32 10.61
CA TYR A 47 -17.46 -0.67 10.26
C TYR A 47 -17.43 -0.08 8.84
N TYR A 48 -18.38 0.81 8.54
CA TYR A 48 -18.53 1.39 7.20
C TYR A 48 -17.36 2.32 6.86
N PHE A 49 -16.91 3.14 7.80
CA PHE A 49 -15.77 4.05 7.57
C PHE A 49 -14.47 3.26 7.45
N ALA A 50 -14.20 2.26 8.27
CA ALA A 50 -13.02 1.41 8.12
C ALA A 50 -12.97 0.71 6.76
N ALA A 51 -14.09 0.16 6.29
CA ALA A 51 -14.17 -0.45 4.97
C ALA A 51 -13.97 0.58 3.86
N GLY A 52 -14.66 1.72 3.94
CA GLY A 52 -14.56 2.81 2.96
C GLY A 52 -13.15 3.39 2.86
N LEU A 53 -12.52 3.72 3.99
CA LEU A 53 -11.15 4.23 4.06
C LEU A 53 -10.15 3.24 3.47
N SER A 54 -10.31 1.95 3.76
CA SER A 54 -9.42 0.91 3.20
C SER A 54 -9.48 0.87 1.67
N VAL A 55 -10.68 0.97 1.09
CA VAL A 55 -10.88 1.02 -0.37
C VAL A 55 -10.27 2.29 -0.95
N VAL A 56 -10.51 3.46 -0.33
CA VAL A 56 -9.95 4.74 -0.79
C VAL A 56 -8.42 4.71 -0.76
N VAL A 57 -7.82 4.17 0.30
CA VAL A 57 -6.37 4.05 0.44
C VAL A 57 -5.78 3.12 -0.62
N LEU A 58 -6.44 2.01 -0.93
CA LEU A 58 -6.04 1.12 -2.03
C LEU A 58 -6.04 1.86 -3.37
N ILE A 59 -7.13 2.57 -3.69
CA ILE A 59 -7.24 3.33 -4.94
C ILE A 59 -6.16 4.41 -5.01
N ALA A 60 -5.97 5.18 -3.92
CA ALA A 60 -4.95 6.21 -3.85
C ALA A 60 -3.53 5.64 -4.01
N TRP A 61 -3.25 4.48 -3.41
CA TRP A 61 -1.96 3.82 -3.54
C TRP A 61 -1.72 3.35 -4.99
N PHE A 62 -2.70 2.72 -5.64
CA PHE A 62 -2.57 2.32 -7.04
C PHE A 62 -2.43 3.52 -7.97
N TYR A 63 -3.17 4.60 -7.74
CA TYR A 63 -3.02 5.84 -8.50
C TYR A 63 -1.60 6.40 -8.37
N LYS A 64 -1.08 6.47 -7.14
CA LYS A 64 0.31 6.88 -6.88
C LYS A 64 1.30 5.96 -7.58
N LEU A 65 1.12 4.65 -7.49
CA LEU A 65 1.98 3.65 -8.14
C LEU A 65 2.02 3.86 -9.66
N ILE A 66 0.86 4.05 -10.30
CA ILE A 66 0.78 4.26 -11.75
C ILE A 66 1.52 5.54 -12.15
N ILE A 67 1.36 6.63 -11.38
CA ILE A 67 2.09 7.88 -11.63
C ILE A 67 3.60 7.68 -11.42
N GLU A 68 4.00 6.98 -10.37
CA GLU A 68 5.40 6.75 -10.03
C GLU A 68 6.10 5.86 -11.06
N LEU A 69 5.40 4.84 -11.58
CA LEU A 69 5.89 4.00 -12.66
C LEU A 69 5.86 4.70 -14.03
N GLY A 70 4.90 5.60 -14.25
CA GLY A 70 4.75 6.38 -15.48
C GLY A 70 5.71 7.58 -15.56
N LYS A 71 6.17 8.10 -14.42
CA LYS A 71 7.32 9.00 -14.33
C LYS A 71 8.58 8.19 -14.63
N LYS A 72 8.87 8.07 -15.93
CA LYS A 72 10.21 7.79 -16.42
C LYS A 72 11.13 8.85 -15.81
N GLU A 73 12.16 8.42 -15.06
CA GLU A 73 13.28 9.30 -14.69
C GLU A 73 13.89 9.96 -15.95
#